data_AF-A0A4Q7L5A5-F1
#
_entry.id   AF-A0A4Q7L5A5-F1
#
_cell.length_a   1.000
_cell.length_b   1.000
_cell.length_c   1.000
_cell.angle_alpha   90.00
_cell.angle_beta   90.00
_cell.angle_gamma   90.00
#
_symmetry.space_group_name_H-M   'P 1'
#
loop_
_entity.id
_entity.type
_entity.pdbx_description
1 polymer ?
#
loop_
_entity_poly.entity_id
_entity_poly.type
_entity_poly.pdbx_seq_one_letter_code
_entity_poly.pdbx_strand_id
1 'polypeptide(L)'
;MSRRRGRRRGRPQQIAVKLKLPFLGEISGTWEPDQAEVKAAWELYVELVTRVTVVELRPNEGLVREALTSFYSMFEITRTILRKYGPALARPHDPGQVVFGEVAVRVLDGALRPLLSRWHPALMTWESKRPEGTDPATHERNWERHDELREELAKTRVVLSGMADMLAAVANIAPLHPQVPDATPPQETAGGGAPLAGDPRQLASSRYNSGRETLIGSCVVRAITTTTGSFGSGFSSRCGTFGGTRKKSPGPPGSRTSFVPSW
;
A
#
# COMPACT_ATOMS: atom_id res chain seq x y z
N MET A 1 -12.55 -53.16 0.30
CA MET A 1 -11.86 -52.33 1.32
C MET A 1 -10.96 -51.33 0.61
N SER A 2 -11.44 -50.10 0.37
CA SER A 2 -10.66 -49.07 -0.33
C SER A 2 -9.81 -48.27 0.68
N ARG A 3 -8.48 -48.39 0.58
CA ARG A 3 -7.53 -47.65 1.42
C ARG A 3 -7.54 -46.18 1.03
N ARG A 4 -8.05 -45.30 1.91
CA ARG A 4 -7.83 -43.85 1.83
C ARG A 4 -6.32 -43.58 1.89
N ARG A 5 -5.72 -43.18 0.78
CA ARG A 5 -4.35 -42.63 0.75
C ARG A 5 -4.36 -41.35 1.58
N GLY A 6 -3.64 -41.36 2.70
CA GLY A 6 -3.38 -40.16 3.50
C GLY A 6 -2.74 -39.09 2.62
N ARG A 7 -3.37 -37.91 2.58
CA ARG A 7 -2.84 -36.72 1.93
C ARG A 7 -1.53 -36.36 2.64
N ARG A 8 -0.38 -36.57 1.99
CA ARG A 8 0.91 -36.04 2.44
C ARG A 8 0.73 -34.52 2.61
N ARG A 9 0.72 -34.04 3.87
CA ARG A 9 0.85 -32.61 4.13
C ARG A 9 2.25 -32.23 3.65
N GLY A 10 2.34 -31.40 2.62
CA GLY A 10 3.62 -30.83 2.18
C GLY A 10 4.26 -30.08 3.33
N ARG A 11 5.60 -30.05 3.36
CA ARG A 11 6.36 -29.25 4.32
C ARG A 11 5.91 -27.79 4.19
N PRO A 12 5.68 -27.06 5.30
CA PRO A 12 5.39 -25.63 5.22
C PRO A 12 6.53 -24.90 4.51
N GLN A 13 6.17 -23.97 3.64
CA GLN A 13 7.13 -23.11 2.94
C GLN A 13 7.76 -22.18 3.97
N GLN A 14 9.09 -22.05 3.96
CA GLN A 14 9.82 -21.12 4.81
C GLN A 14 10.51 -20.09 3.92
N ILE A 15 10.30 -18.81 4.22
CA ILE A 15 10.74 -17.69 3.39
C ILE A 15 11.64 -16.80 4.23
N ALA A 16 12.85 -16.51 3.75
CA ALA A 16 13.71 -15.52 4.40
C ALA A 16 13.18 -14.11 4.11
N VAL A 17 13.03 -13.31 5.15
CA VAL A 17 12.47 -11.96 5.08
C VAL A 17 13.52 -10.94 5.50
N LYS A 18 13.65 -9.87 4.71
CA LYS A 18 14.46 -8.70 5.04
C LYS A 18 13.83 -7.44 4.47
N LEU A 19 13.48 -6.49 5.31
CA LEU A 19 12.93 -5.19 4.91
C LEU A 19 13.52 -4.07 5.75
N LYS A 20 14.14 -3.10 5.09
CA LYS A 20 14.69 -1.90 5.74
C LYS A 20 13.59 -0.84 5.86
N LEU A 21 13.40 -0.32 7.07
CA LEU A 21 12.44 0.74 7.36
C LEU A 21 13.17 2.03 7.76
N PRO A 22 12.74 3.20 7.26
CA PRO A 22 13.20 4.48 7.78
C PRO A 22 12.92 4.56 9.29
N PHE A 23 13.92 4.99 10.07
CA PHE A 23 13.82 5.27 11.51
C PHE A 23 13.52 4.08 12.45
N LEU A 24 12.91 3.00 11.98
CA LEU A 24 12.59 1.78 12.77
C LEU A 24 13.60 0.64 12.58
N GLY A 25 14.62 0.81 11.73
CA GLY A 25 15.67 -0.18 11.52
C GLY A 25 15.29 -1.22 10.47
N GLU A 26 15.42 -2.51 10.81
CA GLU A 26 15.22 -3.62 9.87
C GLU A 26 14.22 -4.63 10.44
N ILE A 27 13.32 -5.12 9.58
CA ILE A 27 12.54 -6.33 9.83
C ILE A 27 13.30 -7.47 9.16
N SER A 28 13.78 -8.42 9.96
CA SER A 28 14.43 -9.63 9.45
C SER A 28 13.98 -10.86 10.23
N GLY A 29 13.93 -12.00 9.53
CA GLY A 29 13.52 -13.27 10.12
C GLY A 29 13.11 -14.29 9.07
N THR A 30 12.49 -15.37 9.51
CA THR A 30 11.90 -16.39 8.65
C THR A 30 10.37 -16.33 8.71
N TRP A 31 9.69 -16.47 7.59
CA TRP A 31 8.23 -16.51 7.52
C TRP A 31 7.78 -17.90 7.11
N GLU A 32 6.97 -18.54 7.94
CA GLU A 32 6.27 -19.79 7.63
C GLU A 32 4.76 -19.52 7.53
N PRO A 33 4.28 -18.97 6.40
CA PRO A 33 2.95 -18.41 6.33
C PRO A 33 1.87 -19.49 6.37
N ASP A 34 0.83 -19.24 7.15
CA ASP A 34 -0.37 -20.06 7.12
C ASP A 34 -1.32 -19.69 5.95
N GLN A 35 -2.42 -20.42 5.78
CA GLN A 35 -3.37 -20.17 4.69
C GLN A 35 -4.09 -18.81 4.79
N ALA A 36 -4.23 -18.23 5.98
CA ALA A 36 -4.80 -16.89 6.14
C ALA A 36 -3.78 -15.83 5.73
N GLU A 37 -2.51 -16.00 6.13
CA GLU A 37 -1.42 -15.10 5.76
C GLU A 37 -1.15 -15.11 4.25
N VAL A 38 -1.14 -16.28 3.60
CA VAL A 38 -1.01 -16.38 2.13
C VAL A 38 -2.10 -15.58 1.40
N LYS A 39 -3.35 -15.67 1.86
CA LYS A 39 -4.47 -14.94 1.27
C LYS A 39 -4.39 -13.43 1.54
N ALA A 40 -4.05 -13.05 2.77
CA ALA A 40 -3.86 -11.66 3.13
C ALA A 40 -2.70 -11.02 2.36
N ALA A 41 -1.62 -11.76 2.15
CA ALA A 41 -0.47 -11.34 1.36
C ALA A 41 -0.87 -11.08 -0.08
N TRP A 42 -1.61 -11.98 -0.72
CA TRP A 42 -2.15 -11.75 -2.06
C TRP A 42 -3.02 -10.49 -2.15
N GLU A 43 -3.94 -10.29 -1.20
CA GLU A 43 -4.82 -9.11 -1.22
C GLU A 43 -4.07 -7.80 -1.06
N LEU A 44 -3.14 -7.73 -0.10
CA LEU A 44 -2.33 -6.52 0.11
C LEU A 44 -1.36 -6.28 -1.05
N TYR A 45 -0.81 -7.36 -1.62
CA TYR A 45 0.06 -7.31 -2.78
C TYR A 45 -0.62 -6.63 -3.97
N VAL A 46 -1.83 -7.07 -4.33
CA VAL A 46 -2.60 -6.50 -5.46
C VAL A 46 -2.83 -5.01 -5.27
N GLU A 47 -3.19 -4.59 -4.06
CA GLU A 47 -3.39 -3.17 -3.74
C GLU A 47 -2.09 -2.37 -3.89
N LEU A 48 -0.96 -2.91 -3.45
CA LEU A 48 0.34 -2.23 -3.58
C LEU A 48 0.75 -2.05 -5.04
N VAL A 49 0.72 -3.11 -5.84
CA VAL A 49 1.28 -3.13 -7.22
C VAL A 49 0.38 -2.47 -8.27
N THR A 50 -0.86 -2.14 -7.94
CA THR A 50 -1.80 -1.45 -8.84
C THR A 50 -1.91 0.05 -8.56
N ARG A 51 -1.17 0.54 -7.55
CA ARG A 51 -1.22 1.92 -7.07
C ARG A 51 0.13 2.59 -7.21
N VAL A 52 0.13 3.92 -7.12
CA VAL A 52 1.35 4.76 -7.12
C VAL A 52 2.31 4.48 -5.95
N THR A 53 1.84 3.73 -4.95
CA THR A 53 2.64 3.20 -3.84
C THR A 53 3.77 2.28 -4.30
N VAL A 54 3.61 1.60 -5.45
CA VAL A 54 4.66 0.79 -6.09
C VAL A 54 4.87 1.22 -7.55
N VAL A 55 3.80 1.60 -8.26
CA VAL A 55 3.90 2.14 -9.62
C VAL A 55 4.45 3.56 -9.58
N GLU A 56 5.58 3.81 -10.24
CA GLU A 56 6.19 5.13 -10.23
C GLU A 56 5.37 6.17 -11.01
N LEU A 57 5.16 7.34 -10.41
CA LEU A 57 4.80 8.55 -11.16
C LEU A 57 6.08 9.18 -11.68
N ARG A 58 6.19 9.33 -13.01
CA ARG A 58 7.34 10.01 -13.63
C ARG A 58 7.46 11.46 -13.11
N PRO A 59 8.64 12.09 -13.21
CA PRO A 59 8.90 13.41 -12.61
C PRO A 59 7.87 14.50 -12.94
N ASN A 60 7.28 14.46 -14.15
CA ASN A 60 6.33 15.45 -14.64
C ASN A 60 4.89 14.95 -14.74
N GLU A 61 4.57 13.80 -14.12
CA GLU A 61 3.24 13.19 -14.18
C GLU A 61 2.51 13.25 -12.86
N GLY A 62 1.19 13.46 -12.92
CA GLY A 62 0.31 13.42 -11.75
C GLY A 62 0.58 14.50 -10.71
N LEU A 63 -0.22 14.49 -9.65
CA LEU A 63 -0.11 15.39 -8.51
C LEU A 63 0.49 14.69 -7.30
N VAL A 64 1.35 15.37 -6.56
CA VAL A 64 1.84 14.86 -5.27
C VAL A 64 0.71 14.76 -4.24
N ARG A 65 -0.33 15.58 -4.35
CA ARG A 65 -1.59 15.43 -3.59
C ARG A 65 -2.26 14.08 -3.80
N GLU A 66 -2.36 13.64 -5.05
CA GLU A 66 -2.98 12.36 -5.40
C GLU A 66 -2.11 11.19 -4.93
N ALA A 67 -0.79 11.32 -5.08
CA ALA A 67 0.17 10.35 -4.55
C ALA A 67 0.02 10.18 -3.03
N LEU A 68 0.04 11.27 -2.25
CA LEU A 68 -0.14 11.23 -0.80
C LEU A 68 -1.48 10.62 -0.40
N THR A 69 -2.55 10.91 -1.15
CA THR A 69 -3.87 10.30 -0.93
C THR A 69 -3.84 8.78 -1.13
N SER A 70 -3.17 8.30 -2.19
CA SER A 70 -3.00 6.86 -2.42
C SER A 70 -2.19 6.20 -1.30
N PHE A 71 -1.11 6.82 -0.84
CA PHE A 71 -0.31 6.29 0.29
C PHE A 71 -1.13 6.25 1.58
N TYR A 72 -1.93 7.28 1.85
CA TYR A 72 -2.83 7.31 3.01
C TYR A 72 -3.89 6.19 2.95
N SER A 73 -4.42 5.86 1.76
CA SER A 73 -5.41 4.80 1.60
C SER A 73 -4.93 3.42 2.07
N MET A 74 -3.60 3.19 2.08
CA MET A 74 -3.01 1.93 2.56
C MET A 74 -3.34 1.63 4.03
N PHE A 75 -3.57 2.65 4.87
CA PHE A 75 -4.01 2.42 6.25
C PHE A 75 -5.35 1.71 6.31
N GLU A 76 -6.33 2.15 5.51
CA GLU A 76 -7.67 1.56 5.55
C GLU A 76 -7.72 0.22 4.85
N ILE A 77 -6.99 0.06 3.75
CA ILE A 77 -6.81 -1.23 3.06
C ILE A 77 -6.22 -2.26 4.03
N THR A 78 -5.10 -1.92 4.67
CA THR A 78 -4.40 -2.82 5.59
C THR A 78 -5.27 -3.18 6.78
N ARG A 79 -5.97 -2.20 7.39
CA ARG A 79 -6.91 -2.47 8.50
C ARG A 79 -8.05 -3.37 8.07
N THR A 80 -8.56 -3.21 6.85
CA THR A 80 -9.63 -4.04 6.31
C THR A 80 -9.18 -5.49 6.17
N ILE A 81 -7.97 -5.72 5.64
CA ILE A 81 -7.36 -7.06 5.55
C ILE A 81 -7.16 -7.64 6.97
N LEU A 82 -6.55 -6.88 7.89
CA LEU A 82 -6.34 -7.32 9.27
C LEU A 82 -7.65 -7.71 9.97
N ARG A 83 -8.71 -6.93 9.81
CA ARG A 83 -10.04 -7.24 10.38
C ARG A 83 -10.69 -8.46 9.73
N LYS A 84 -10.53 -8.63 8.41
CA LYS A 84 -11.13 -9.72 7.64
C LYS A 84 -10.60 -11.10 8.07
N TYR A 85 -9.30 -11.23 8.25
CA TYR A 85 -8.67 -12.50 8.66
C TYR A 85 -8.49 -12.61 10.18
N GLY A 86 -8.62 -11.51 10.90
CA GLY A 86 -8.65 -11.47 12.36
C GLY A 86 -7.32 -11.90 13.00
N PRO A 87 -7.36 -12.45 14.23
CA PRO A 87 -6.16 -12.80 14.98
C PRO A 87 -5.23 -13.82 14.31
N ALA A 88 -5.69 -14.52 13.26
CA ALA A 88 -4.85 -15.45 12.51
C ALA A 88 -3.61 -14.77 11.93
N LEU A 89 -3.69 -13.48 11.56
CA LEU A 89 -2.56 -12.74 10.98
C LEU A 89 -1.54 -12.24 12.02
N ALA A 90 -1.76 -12.49 13.32
CA ALA A 90 -0.93 -11.97 14.39
C ALA A 90 -0.79 -12.95 15.56
N ARG A 91 -0.89 -14.26 15.28
CA ARG A 91 -0.63 -15.27 16.31
C ARG A 91 0.83 -15.21 16.76
N PRO A 92 1.16 -15.61 17.99
CA PRO A 92 2.56 -15.76 18.39
C PRO A 92 3.24 -16.88 17.60
N HIS A 93 4.49 -16.68 17.21
CA HIS A 93 5.35 -17.67 16.57
C HIS A 93 6.65 -17.85 17.36
N ASP A 94 7.43 -18.86 16.98
CA ASP A 94 8.76 -19.10 17.54
C ASP A 94 9.68 -17.88 17.37
N PRO A 95 10.63 -17.64 18.30
CA PRO A 95 11.59 -16.55 18.19
C PRO A 95 12.30 -16.54 16.83
N GLY A 96 12.36 -15.37 16.19
CA GLY A 96 12.96 -15.19 14.86
C GLY A 96 12.01 -15.40 13.69
N GLN A 97 10.76 -15.82 13.94
CA GLN A 97 9.72 -15.80 12.93
C GLN A 97 9.02 -14.45 12.84
N VAL A 98 8.62 -14.08 11.62
CA VAL A 98 7.77 -12.90 11.36
C VAL A 98 6.36 -13.32 10.99
N VAL A 99 5.40 -12.46 11.28
CA VAL A 99 3.98 -12.65 10.91
C VAL A 99 3.45 -11.47 10.11
N PHE A 100 2.41 -11.72 9.30
CA PHE A 100 1.79 -10.72 8.44
C PHE A 100 1.47 -9.42 9.17
N GLY A 101 0.77 -9.53 10.30
CA GLY A 101 0.26 -8.37 11.04
C GLY A 101 1.37 -7.50 11.59
N GLU A 102 2.47 -8.11 12.03
CA GLU A 102 3.65 -7.38 12.50
C GLU A 102 4.31 -6.61 11.36
N VAL A 103 4.57 -7.28 10.22
CA VAL A 103 5.18 -6.63 9.05
C VAL A 103 4.31 -5.47 8.57
N ALA A 104 3.00 -5.70 8.42
CA ALA A 104 2.06 -4.71 7.93
C ALA A 104 2.01 -3.47 8.83
N VAL A 105 1.86 -3.65 10.15
CA VAL A 105 1.80 -2.53 11.10
C VAL A 105 3.12 -1.77 11.16
N ARG A 106 4.27 -2.47 11.19
CA ARG A 106 5.58 -1.83 11.20
C ARG A 106 5.84 -1.00 9.93
N VAL A 107 5.39 -1.43 8.76
CA VAL A 107 5.49 -0.63 7.52
C VAL A 107 4.60 0.61 7.58
N LEU A 108 3.36 0.47 8.05
CA LEU A 108 2.46 1.62 8.21
C LEU A 108 3.06 2.68 9.15
N ASP A 109 3.60 2.24 10.30
CA ASP A 109 4.10 3.16 11.33
C ASP A 109 5.52 3.67 11.07
N GLY A 110 6.38 2.87 10.42
CA GLY A 110 7.77 3.23 10.14
C GLY A 110 8.00 3.95 8.81
N ALA A 111 7.20 3.64 7.78
CA ALA A 111 7.39 4.22 6.46
C ALA A 111 6.30 5.26 6.14
N LEU A 112 5.02 4.89 6.29
CA LEU A 112 3.92 5.76 5.84
C LEU A 112 3.61 6.88 6.84
N ARG A 113 3.52 6.58 8.13
CA ARG A 113 3.12 7.57 9.13
C ARG A 113 4.06 8.78 9.17
N PRO A 114 5.40 8.64 9.20
CA PRO A 114 6.30 9.79 9.24
C PRO A 114 6.19 10.66 7.99
N LEU A 115 6.11 10.02 6.80
CA LEU A 115 5.90 10.70 5.53
C LEU A 115 4.60 11.52 5.56
N LEU A 116 3.48 10.88 5.86
CA LEU A 116 2.16 11.51 5.76
C LEU A 116 1.96 12.59 6.83
N SER A 117 2.43 12.37 8.06
CA SER A 117 2.37 13.35 9.14
C SER A 117 3.15 14.62 8.83
N ARG A 118 4.27 14.51 8.11
CA ARG A 118 5.06 15.67 7.67
C ARG A 118 4.40 16.39 6.50
N TRP A 119 3.98 15.64 5.49
CA TRP A 119 3.72 16.20 4.17
C TRP A 119 2.27 16.61 3.92
N HIS A 120 1.28 15.93 4.50
CA HIS A 120 -0.11 16.34 4.37
C HIS A 120 -0.39 17.79 4.83
N PRO A 121 -0.02 18.21 6.06
CA PRO A 121 -0.28 19.57 6.52
C PRO A 121 0.54 20.61 5.75
N ALA A 122 1.78 20.28 5.39
CA ALA A 122 2.64 21.17 4.62
C ALA A 122 2.06 21.46 3.23
N LEU A 123 1.64 20.41 2.50
CA LEU A 123 1.03 20.56 1.19
C LEU A 123 -0.33 21.27 1.28
N MET A 124 -1.16 20.95 2.28
CA MET A 124 -2.44 21.62 2.51
C MET A 124 -2.27 23.13 2.73
N THR A 125 -1.25 23.53 3.47
CA THR A 125 -0.92 24.94 3.72
C THR A 125 -0.46 25.65 2.44
N TRP A 126 0.22 24.96 1.54
CA TRP A 126 0.60 25.51 0.26
C TRP A 126 -0.60 25.66 -0.67
N GLU A 127 -1.43 24.63 -0.77
CA GLU A 127 -2.64 24.61 -1.61
C GLU A 127 -3.64 25.72 -1.23
N SER A 128 -3.76 26.04 0.06
CA SER A 128 -4.66 27.11 0.54
C SER A 128 -4.23 28.51 0.10
N LYS A 129 -2.96 28.70 -0.29
CA LYS A 129 -2.40 29.97 -0.78
C LYS A 129 -2.54 30.13 -2.29
N ARG A 130 -3.21 29.20 -2.98
CA ARG A 130 -3.38 29.24 -4.43
C ARG A 130 -4.12 30.51 -4.86
N PRO A 131 -3.52 31.38 -5.70
CA PRO A 131 -4.20 32.54 -6.23
C PRO A 131 -5.42 32.15 -7.07
N GLU A 132 -6.44 33.00 -7.05
CA GLU A 132 -7.60 32.81 -7.92
C GLU A 132 -7.17 32.79 -9.40
N GLY A 133 -7.77 31.90 -10.20
CA GLY A 133 -7.42 31.72 -11.60
C GLY A 133 -6.16 30.89 -11.88
N THR A 134 -5.37 30.52 -10.86
CA THR A 134 -4.21 29.63 -11.06
C THR A 134 -4.65 28.15 -11.04
N ASP A 135 -4.24 27.39 -12.05
CA ASP A 135 -4.46 25.94 -12.12
C ASP A 135 -3.82 25.20 -10.91
N PRO A 136 -4.53 24.27 -10.24
CA PRO A 136 -3.98 23.54 -9.08
C PRO A 136 -2.66 22.83 -9.35
N ALA A 137 -2.51 22.19 -10.52
CA ALA A 137 -1.29 21.45 -10.86
C ALA A 137 -0.09 22.38 -11.03
N THR A 138 -0.31 23.54 -11.64
CA THR A 138 0.70 24.58 -11.82
C THR A 138 1.11 25.19 -10.47
N HIS A 139 0.13 25.47 -9.61
CA HIS A 139 0.41 25.95 -8.26
C HIS A 139 1.21 24.93 -7.44
N GLU A 140 0.84 23.65 -7.48
CA GLU A 140 1.56 22.57 -6.78
C GLU A 140 3.01 22.43 -7.25
N ARG A 141 3.25 22.45 -8.57
CA ARG A 141 4.61 22.37 -9.15
C ARG A 141 5.50 23.54 -8.78
N ASN A 142 4.92 24.72 -8.53
CA ASN A 142 5.66 25.91 -8.14
C ASN A 142 6.02 25.95 -6.66
N TRP A 143 5.66 24.91 -5.89
CA TRP A 143 6.03 24.84 -4.48
C TRP A 143 7.54 24.57 -4.33
N GLU A 144 8.23 25.39 -3.53
CA GLU A 144 9.67 25.24 -3.27
C GLU A 144 10.06 23.86 -2.70
N ARG A 145 9.11 23.13 -2.09
CA ARG A 145 9.33 21.79 -1.51
C ARG A 145 8.75 20.66 -2.36
N HIS A 146 8.31 20.95 -3.59
CA HIS A 146 7.73 19.96 -4.49
C HIS A 146 8.69 18.80 -4.76
N ASP A 147 9.93 19.11 -5.14
CA ASP A 147 10.93 18.09 -5.48
C ASP A 147 11.39 17.30 -4.25
N GLU A 148 11.52 17.97 -3.09
CA GLU A 148 11.79 17.32 -1.80
C GLU A 148 10.69 16.28 -1.48
N LEU A 149 9.42 16.63 -1.67
CA LEU A 149 8.31 15.69 -1.47
C LEU A 149 8.34 14.53 -2.47
N ARG A 150 8.63 14.78 -3.76
CA ARG A 150 8.75 13.71 -4.75
C ARG A 150 9.86 12.72 -4.42
N GLU A 151 11.01 13.22 -3.94
CA GLU A 151 12.13 12.39 -3.51
C GLU A 151 11.76 11.52 -2.30
N GLU A 152 11.10 12.09 -1.30
CA GLU A 152 10.62 11.35 -0.13
C GLU A 152 9.57 10.28 -0.52
N LEU A 153 8.64 10.61 -1.42
CA LEU A 153 7.69 9.64 -1.98
C LEU A 153 8.41 8.48 -2.71
N ALA A 154 9.47 8.78 -3.46
CA ALA A 154 10.28 7.78 -4.14
C ALA A 154 11.02 6.87 -3.14
N LYS A 155 11.62 7.43 -2.09
CA LYS A 155 12.25 6.65 -1.00
C LYS A 155 11.24 5.72 -0.31
N THR A 156 10.04 6.23 0.00
CA THR A 156 8.99 5.38 0.60
C THR A 156 8.51 4.30 -0.37
N ARG A 157 8.42 4.57 -1.68
CA ARG A 157 8.08 3.57 -2.70
C ARG A 157 9.06 2.41 -2.72
N VAL A 158 10.36 2.65 -2.54
CA VAL A 158 11.37 1.57 -2.46
C VAL A 158 11.03 0.61 -1.31
N VAL A 159 10.64 1.13 -0.15
CA VAL A 159 10.21 0.31 1.00
C VAL A 159 8.95 -0.50 0.67
N LEU A 160 7.95 0.13 0.04
CA LEU A 160 6.70 -0.56 -0.32
C LEU A 160 6.90 -1.59 -1.44
N SER A 161 7.87 -1.39 -2.33
CA SER A 161 8.25 -2.36 -3.36
C SER A 161 8.90 -3.58 -2.72
N GLY A 162 9.84 -3.38 -1.77
CA GLY A 162 10.40 -4.49 -1.00
C GLY A 162 9.37 -5.27 -0.18
N MET A 163 8.34 -4.57 0.34
CA MET A 163 7.18 -5.25 0.93
C MET A 163 6.39 -6.05 -0.12
N ALA A 164 6.15 -5.50 -1.30
CA ALA A 164 5.45 -6.20 -2.38
C ALA A 164 6.20 -7.46 -2.84
N ASP A 165 7.52 -7.42 -2.95
CA ASP A 165 8.36 -8.59 -3.25
C ASP A 165 8.21 -9.69 -2.18
N MET A 166 8.25 -9.30 -0.91
CA MET A 166 8.04 -10.22 0.21
C MET A 166 6.64 -10.87 0.17
N LEU A 167 5.59 -10.08 -0.09
CA LEU A 167 4.23 -10.59 -0.18
C LEU A 167 4.03 -11.51 -1.40
N ALA A 168 4.69 -11.24 -2.53
CA ALA A 168 4.69 -12.12 -3.68
C ALA A 168 5.32 -13.48 -3.35
N ALA A 169 6.44 -13.48 -2.62
CA ALA A 169 7.09 -14.71 -2.15
C ALA A 169 6.15 -15.51 -1.22
N VAL A 170 5.48 -14.85 -0.28
CA VAL A 170 4.48 -15.47 0.63
C VAL A 170 3.30 -16.04 -0.14
N ALA A 171 2.82 -15.33 -1.15
CA ALA A 171 1.73 -15.80 -2.01
C ALA A 171 2.16 -16.88 -3.02
N ASN A 172 3.46 -17.19 -3.10
CA ASN A 172 4.06 -18.10 -4.07
C ASN A 172 3.68 -17.75 -5.52
N ILE A 173 3.81 -16.46 -5.88
CA ILE A 173 3.51 -15.92 -7.21
C ILE A 173 4.72 -15.19 -7.79
N ALA A 174 4.83 -15.16 -9.11
CA ALA A 174 5.80 -14.32 -9.80
C ALA A 174 5.44 -12.83 -9.63
N PRO A 175 6.41 -11.95 -9.34
CA PRO A 175 6.13 -10.52 -9.20
C PRO A 175 5.58 -9.88 -10.48
N LEU A 176 4.51 -9.11 -10.33
CA LEU A 176 3.80 -8.30 -11.34
C LEU A 176 4.27 -6.84 -11.39
N HIS A 177 5.39 -6.50 -10.76
CA HIS A 177 5.95 -5.15 -10.75
C HIS A 177 7.46 -5.17 -11.01
N PRO A 178 8.05 -4.07 -11.53
CA PRO A 178 9.49 -3.98 -11.73
C PRO A 178 10.24 -4.27 -10.42
N GLN A 179 11.19 -5.19 -10.49
CA GLN A 179 11.97 -5.60 -9.33
C GLN A 179 13.03 -4.53 -9.05
N VAL A 180 13.12 -4.09 -7.79
CA VAL A 180 14.21 -3.22 -7.37
C VAL A 180 15.48 -4.09 -7.33
N PRO A 181 16.57 -3.71 -8.03
CA PRO A 181 17.81 -4.48 -8.05
C PRO A 181 18.55 -4.38 -6.71
N ASP A 182 17.99 -5.00 -5.67
CA ASP A 182 18.65 -5.43 -4.41
C ASP A 182 17.74 -6.33 -3.53
N ALA A 183 16.54 -6.69 -3.99
CA ALA A 183 15.70 -7.69 -3.33
C ALA A 183 16.11 -9.09 -3.83
N THR A 184 17.13 -9.69 -3.21
CA THR A 184 17.51 -11.08 -3.49
C THR A 184 16.29 -11.99 -3.31
N PRO A 185 15.80 -12.67 -4.36
CA PRO A 185 14.75 -13.66 -4.19
C PRO A 185 15.27 -14.79 -3.29
N PRO A 186 14.48 -15.36 -2.38
CA PRO A 186 14.86 -16.57 -1.67
C PRO A 186 15.08 -17.67 -2.70
N GLN A 187 16.32 -18.10 -2.90
CA GLN A 187 16.59 -19.28 -3.71
C GLN A 187 16.01 -20.49 -2.96
N GLU A 188 15.04 -21.15 -3.59
CA GLU A 188 14.71 -22.53 -3.25
C GLU A 188 16.00 -23.35 -3.31
N THR A 189 16.39 -23.94 -2.19
CA THR A 189 17.49 -24.92 -2.16
C THR A 189 17.01 -26.20 -2.84
N ALA A 190 17.02 -26.19 -4.16
CA ALA A 190 16.91 -27.40 -4.97
C ALA A 190 18.18 -28.23 -4.74
N GLY A 191 18.06 -29.31 -3.97
CA GLY A 191 19.08 -30.34 -3.87
C GLY A 191 19.34 -30.93 -5.26
N GLY A 192 20.48 -30.55 -5.85
CA GLY A 192 20.99 -31.09 -7.10
C GLY A 192 22.36 -31.72 -6.86
N GLY A 193 22.46 -33.02 -7.13
CA GLY A 193 23.71 -33.78 -7.06
C GLY A 193 24.79 -33.22 -7.98
N ALA A 194 26.03 -33.42 -7.56
CA ALA A 194 27.24 -33.01 -8.26
C ALA A 194 27.29 -33.49 -9.72
N PRO A 195 27.82 -32.66 -10.64
CA PRO A 195 28.44 -33.14 -11.86
C PRO A 195 29.97 -33.10 -11.75
N LEU A 196 30.56 -34.14 -12.33
CA LEU A 196 31.99 -34.40 -12.44
C LEU A 196 32.69 -33.39 -13.34
N ALA A 197 33.99 -33.24 -13.08
CA ALA A 197 34.95 -32.32 -13.69
C ALA A 197 34.98 -32.34 -15.24
N GLY A 198 35.16 -31.14 -15.82
CA GLY A 198 35.44 -30.92 -17.24
C GLY A 198 36.40 -29.73 -17.45
N ASP A 199 37.60 -30.08 -17.90
CA ASP A 199 38.78 -29.36 -18.44
C ASP A 199 38.67 -27.86 -18.88
N PRO A 200 39.62 -26.97 -18.49
CA PRO A 200 39.61 -25.55 -18.87
C PRO A 200 40.44 -25.27 -20.14
N ARG A 201 39.79 -25.21 -21.30
CA ARG A 201 40.32 -24.49 -22.48
C ARG A 201 39.19 -23.91 -23.31
N GLN A 202 38.96 -22.60 -23.20
CA GLN A 202 38.68 -21.70 -24.33
C GLN A 202 38.58 -20.24 -23.85
N LEU A 203 39.71 -19.54 -23.98
CA LEU A 203 39.78 -18.10 -24.15
C LEU A 203 39.50 -17.80 -25.63
N ALA A 204 38.52 -16.95 -25.93
CA ALA A 204 38.63 -15.90 -26.96
C ALA A 204 37.31 -15.14 -27.15
N SER A 205 37.40 -13.83 -26.93
CA SER A 205 36.80 -12.73 -27.71
C SER A 205 35.36 -12.85 -28.23
N SER A 206 34.50 -11.93 -27.76
CA SER A 206 33.69 -11.16 -28.71
C SER A 206 33.38 -9.77 -28.15
N ARG A 207 34.04 -8.77 -28.74
CA ARG A 207 33.60 -7.36 -28.72
C ARG A 207 32.49 -7.23 -29.75
N TYR A 208 31.31 -6.76 -29.35
CA TYR A 208 30.38 -6.05 -30.24
C TYR A 208 29.44 -5.20 -29.36
N ASN A 209 29.68 -3.91 -29.19
CA ASN A 209 29.50 -2.74 -30.06
C ASN A 209 28.14 -2.06 -29.86
N SER A 210 28.24 -0.78 -29.55
CA SER A 210 27.17 0.21 -29.41
C SER A 210 26.56 0.54 -30.77
N GLY A 211 25.24 0.61 -30.83
CA GLY A 211 24.46 1.14 -31.95
C GLY A 211 23.03 1.39 -31.43
N ARG A 212 22.69 2.64 -31.11
CA ARG A 212 22.16 3.70 -32.00
C ARG A 212 20.63 3.66 -32.02
N GLU A 213 20.10 4.81 -31.63
CA GLU A 213 18.72 5.24 -31.50
C GLU A 213 17.84 4.91 -32.71
N THR A 214 16.60 4.52 -32.43
CA THR A 214 15.46 4.74 -33.35
C THR A 214 14.26 5.23 -32.53
N LEU A 215 13.96 6.52 -32.72
CA LEU A 215 12.68 7.14 -32.40
C LEU A 215 11.59 6.48 -33.24
N ILE A 216 10.54 5.96 -32.59
CA ILE A 216 9.26 5.67 -33.25
C ILE A 216 8.27 6.70 -32.73
N GLY A 217 7.96 7.67 -33.59
CA GLY A 217 6.81 8.54 -33.44
C GLY A 217 5.54 7.77 -33.82
N SER A 218 4.49 7.90 -33.00
CA SER A 218 3.14 7.53 -33.42
C SER A 218 2.18 8.65 -33.04
N CYS A 219 1.74 9.35 -34.07
CA CYS A 219 0.59 10.25 -34.06
C CYS A 219 -0.69 9.44 -33.90
N VAL A 220 -1.57 9.81 -32.97
CA VAL A 220 -3.03 9.71 -33.18
C VAL A 220 -3.67 11.01 -32.72
N VAL A 221 -4.44 11.56 -33.65
CA VAL A 221 -5.14 12.83 -33.64
C VAL A 221 -6.45 12.74 -32.87
N ARG A 222 -6.82 13.88 -32.28
CA ARG A 222 -8.12 14.26 -31.71
C ARG A 222 -9.34 13.73 -32.50
N ALA A 223 -10.37 13.30 -31.76
CA ALA A 223 -11.76 13.55 -32.13
C ALA A 223 -12.53 14.06 -30.90
N ILE A 224 -13.12 15.24 -31.06
CA ILE A 224 -14.05 15.89 -30.14
C ILE A 224 -15.46 15.44 -30.55
N THR A 225 -16.30 15.05 -29.59
CA THR A 225 -17.75 15.25 -29.72
C THR A 225 -18.36 15.59 -28.36
N THR A 226 -18.93 16.78 -28.32
CA THR A 226 -19.75 17.39 -27.28
C THR A 226 -21.05 16.59 -27.08
N THR A 227 -21.43 16.29 -25.84
CA THR A 227 -22.84 16.05 -25.50
C THR A 227 -23.16 16.76 -24.20
N THR A 228 -24.02 17.76 -24.33
CA THR A 228 -24.62 18.57 -23.28
C THR A 228 -25.65 17.74 -22.53
N GLY A 229 -25.49 17.60 -21.21
CA GLY A 229 -26.46 16.97 -20.32
C GLY A 229 -26.59 17.77 -19.03
N SER A 230 -27.55 18.70 -19.04
CA SER A 230 -27.93 19.54 -17.90
C SER A 230 -28.57 18.68 -16.80
N PHE A 231 -28.02 18.71 -15.59
CA PHE A 231 -28.77 18.46 -14.35
C PHE A 231 -28.31 19.46 -13.30
N GLY A 232 -29.07 20.56 -13.22
CA GLY A 232 -29.01 21.52 -12.13
C GLY A 232 -30.02 21.23 -11.03
N SER A 233 -29.78 21.90 -9.91
CA SER A 233 -30.59 22.03 -8.68
C SER A 233 -30.47 20.88 -7.67
N GLY A 234 -30.19 21.10 -6.40
CA GLY A 234 -30.01 22.36 -5.68
C GLY A 234 -29.58 22.08 -4.25
N PHE A 235 -28.51 22.77 -3.81
CA PHE A 235 -28.22 22.98 -2.40
C PHE A 235 -29.26 23.94 -1.83
N SER A 236 -29.96 23.55 -0.77
CA SER A 236 -30.76 24.46 0.05
C SER A 236 -30.42 24.22 1.53
N SER A 237 -29.42 24.93 2.02
CA SER A 237 -29.21 25.17 3.43
C SER A 237 -30.24 26.19 3.92
N ARG A 238 -31.05 25.82 4.93
CA ARG A 238 -31.84 26.78 5.70
C ARG A 238 -31.62 26.52 7.18
N CYS A 239 -30.79 27.37 7.79
CA CYS A 239 -30.84 27.64 9.23
C CYS A 239 -32.18 28.29 9.58
N GLY A 240 -32.76 27.86 10.70
CA GLY A 240 -33.97 28.46 11.27
C GLY A 240 -34.02 28.19 12.76
N THR A 241 -33.42 29.09 13.54
CA THR A 241 -33.74 29.33 14.95
C THR A 241 -35.12 29.99 15.05
N PHE A 242 -36.01 29.53 15.93
CA PHE A 242 -36.79 30.36 16.87
C PHE A 242 -37.72 29.49 17.74
N GLY A 243 -37.79 29.81 19.04
CA GLY A 243 -38.50 29.05 20.07
C GLY A 243 -39.93 29.52 20.40
N GLY A 244 -40.52 28.82 21.39
CA GLY A 244 -41.77 29.15 22.09
C GLY A 244 -43.03 28.63 21.39
N THR A 245 -43.94 27.88 22.03
CA THR A 245 -44.60 28.19 23.30
C THR A 245 -45.26 26.95 23.93
N ARG A 246 -45.44 27.04 25.26
CA ARG A 246 -46.10 26.08 26.17
C ARG A 246 -47.57 25.81 25.84
N LYS A 247 -48.03 24.58 26.10
CA LYS A 247 -49.30 24.34 26.80
C LYS A 247 -49.13 23.27 27.89
N LYS A 248 -49.61 23.61 29.10
CA LYS A 248 -49.71 22.81 30.33
C LYS A 248 -51.16 22.30 30.43
N SER A 249 -51.41 20.99 30.61
CA SER A 249 -51.87 20.31 31.86
C SER A 249 -53.23 19.61 31.59
N PRO A 250 -53.74 18.65 32.42
CA PRO A 250 -53.21 18.06 33.67
C PRO A 250 -53.19 16.50 33.71
N GLY A 251 -52.48 15.89 34.69
CA GLY A 251 -52.55 14.44 35.07
C GLY A 251 -53.53 14.21 36.25
N PRO A 252 -53.37 13.22 37.18
CA PRO A 252 -52.60 11.93 37.25
C PRO A 252 -53.57 10.78 37.72
N PRO A 253 -53.26 9.65 38.45
CA PRO A 253 -52.02 9.17 39.11
C PRO A 253 -51.70 7.65 39.09
N GLY A 254 -50.53 7.31 39.66
CA GLY A 254 -50.12 5.98 40.16
C GLY A 254 -48.79 5.51 39.56
N SER A 255 -47.77 5.04 40.26
CA SER A 255 -47.48 4.77 41.68
C SER A 255 -45.95 4.61 41.84
N ARG A 256 -45.44 4.84 43.05
CA ARG A 256 -44.02 4.91 43.46
C ARG A 256 -43.22 3.62 43.25
N THR A 257 -41.89 3.77 43.05
CA THR A 257 -40.79 3.27 43.93
C THR A 257 -39.43 3.53 43.23
N SER A 258 -38.66 4.52 43.68
CA SER A 258 -37.44 4.41 44.52
C SER A 258 -36.24 3.70 43.89
N PHE A 259 -35.23 4.47 43.47
CA PHE A 259 -33.84 4.01 43.40
C PHE A 259 -32.90 5.10 43.95
N VAL A 260 -31.92 4.63 44.73
CA VAL A 260 -31.03 5.35 45.66
C VAL A 260 -29.66 5.57 44.97
N PRO A 261 -28.84 6.57 45.39
CA PRO A 261 -27.90 7.24 44.49
C PRO A 261 -26.47 6.68 44.49
N SER A 262 -25.73 7.19 43.50
CA SER A 262 -24.30 7.14 43.25
C SER A 262 -23.43 7.70 44.38
N TRP A 263 -22.29 7.02 44.60
CA TRP A 263 -20.97 7.62 44.80
C TRP A 263 -20.01 6.97 43.81
#